data_AF-X0N8J5-F1
#
_entry.id   AF-X0N8J5-F1
#
_cell.length_a   1.000
_cell.length_b   1.000
_cell.length_c   1.000
_cell.angle_alpha   90.00
_cell.angle_beta   90.00
_cell.angle_gamma   90.00
#
_symmetry.space_group_name_H-M   'P 1'
#
loop_
_entity.id
_entity.type
_entity.pdbx_description
1 polymer ?
#
loop_
_entity_poly.entity_id
_entity_poly.type
_entity_poly.pdbx_seq_one_letter_code
_entity_poly.pdbx_strand_id
1 'polypeptide(L)'
;MANEDPVAAVKSKSVFDYLNDWGTASLPPSLLATLITALHARPPSLPLFIFTPPLLFSSYLNLSGYPTGSAGLTAAWSGLYVLLALRRRQPFRGRFSVRGVVRGTAIGLGAANCVAGGWVYANGDFEKDEKARVDRNRWGN
;
A
#
# COMPACT_ATOMS: atom_id res chain seq x y z
N MET A 1 -1.19 -21.63 -43.29
CA MET A 1 -1.02 -20.18 -43.13
C MET A 1 -0.93 -19.91 -41.63
N ALA A 2 0.26 -19.56 -41.14
CA ALA A 2 0.45 -19.18 -39.74
C ALA A 2 -0.22 -17.82 -39.52
N ASN A 3 -1.06 -17.73 -38.50
CA ASN A 3 -1.69 -16.49 -38.08
C ASN A 3 -0.65 -15.74 -37.24
N GLU A 4 0.03 -14.77 -37.85
CA GLU A 4 0.93 -13.87 -37.15
C GLU A 4 0.06 -12.82 -36.45
N ASP A 5 -0.38 -13.12 -35.23
CA ASP A 5 -0.98 -12.10 -34.36
C ASP A 5 0.05 -10.97 -34.20
N PRO A 6 -0.29 -9.72 -34.52
CA PRO A 6 0.65 -8.62 -34.41
C PRO A 6 1.03 -8.48 -32.94
N VAL A 7 2.30 -8.69 -32.62
CA VAL A 7 2.85 -8.50 -31.27
C VAL A 7 2.55 -7.06 -30.87
N ALA A 8 1.49 -6.86 -30.09
CA ALA A 8 1.05 -5.56 -29.67
C ALA A 8 2.21 -4.85 -28.97
N ALA A 9 2.68 -3.75 -29.55
CA ALA A 9 3.77 -2.97 -28.99
C ALA A 9 3.42 -2.59 -27.55
N VAL A 10 4.20 -3.11 -26.58
CA VAL A 10 4.01 -2.83 -25.16
C VAL A 10 4.27 -1.34 -24.94
N LYS A 11 3.21 -0.56 -24.82
CA LYS A 11 3.30 0.87 -24.53
C LYS A 11 4.00 1.03 -23.17
N SER A 12 5.05 1.84 -23.14
CA SER A 12 5.76 2.15 -21.89
C SER A 12 4.81 2.83 -20.91
N LYS A 13 4.69 2.28 -19.70
CA LYS A 13 3.87 2.85 -18.63
C LYS A 13 4.45 4.19 -18.16
N SER A 14 3.57 5.17 -17.93
CA SER A 14 3.92 6.43 -17.29
C SER A 14 4.16 6.22 -15.79
N VAL A 15 4.89 7.13 -15.15
CA VAL A 15 5.06 7.16 -13.68
C VAL A 15 3.70 7.22 -12.97
N PHE A 16 2.74 7.94 -13.54
CA PHE A 16 1.38 8.01 -12.99
C PHE A 16 0.63 6.68 -13.10
N ASP A 17 0.87 5.90 -14.14
CA ASP A 17 0.28 4.55 -14.28
C ASP A 17 0.82 3.63 -13.18
N TYR A 18 2.13 3.70 -12.90
CA TYR A 18 2.72 2.95 -11.79
C TYR A 18 2.18 3.38 -10.43
N LEU A 19 1.99 4.68 -10.20
CA LEU A 19 1.38 5.17 -8.96
C LEU A 19 -0.07 4.71 -8.81
N ASN A 20 -0.82 4.68 -9.90
CA ASN A 20 -2.20 4.22 -9.90
C ASN A 20 -2.29 2.70 -9.65
N ASP A 21 -1.50 1.91 -10.38
CA ASP A 21 -1.39 0.46 -10.20
C ASP A 21 -0.97 0.11 -8.77
N TRP A 22 0.00 0.83 -8.21
CA TRP A 22 0.45 0.61 -6.85
C TRP A 22 -0.60 1.01 -5.82
N GLY A 23 -1.19 2.20 -5.94
CA GLY A 23 -2.15 2.72 -4.96
C GLY A 23 -3.48 1.96 -4.95
N THR A 24 -3.86 1.34 -6.07
CA THR A 24 -5.07 0.51 -6.18
C THR A 24 -4.84 -0.96 -5.79
N ALA A 25 -3.60 -1.38 -5.52
CA ALA A 25 -3.31 -2.75 -5.11
C ALA A 25 -3.58 -2.97 -3.61
N SER A 26 -3.98 -4.20 -3.24
CA SER A 26 -4.18 -4.59 -1.84
C SER A 26 -2.88 -4.95 -1.11
N LEU A 27 -1.83 -5.33 -1.84
CA LEU A 27 -0.56 -5.82 -1.30
C LEU A 27 0.30 -4.75 -0.59
N PRO A 28 0.39 -3.50 -1.07
CA PRO A 28 1.26 -2.51 -0.44
C PRO A 28 0.98 -2.24 1.06
N PRO A 29 -0.27 -2.07 1.53
CA PRO A 29 -0.53 -1.90 2.96
C PRO A 29 -0.27 -3.19 3.76
N SER A 30 -0.53 -4.38 3.21
CA SER A 30 -0.24 -5.64 3.91
C SER A 30 1.26 -5.88 4.06
N LEU A 31 2.06 -5.57 3.03
CA LEU A 31 3.51 -5.65 3.09
C LEU A 31 4.06 -4.72 4.18
N LEU A 32 3.53 -3.51 4.28
CA LEU A 32 3.92 -2.57 5.32
C LEU A 32 3.55 -3.09 6.72
N ALA A 33 2.36 -3.65 6.90
CA ALA A 33 1.95 -4.30 8.13
C ALA A 33 2.90 -5.45 8.52
N THR A 34 3.35 -6.27 7.55
CA THR A 34 4.34 -7.33 7.78
C THR A 34 5.68 -6.76 8.25
N LEU A 35 6.18 -5.69 7.63
CA LEU A 35 7.44 -5.06 8.04
C LEU A 35 7.33 -4.43 9.45
N ILE A 36 6.21 -3.77 9.76
CA ILE A 36 5.95 -3.26 11.10
C ILE A 36 5.94 -4.40 12.12
N THR A 37 5.31 -5.52 11.78
CA THR A 37 5.29 -6.72 12.60
C THR A 37 6.69 -7.26 12.86
N ALA A 38 7.50 -7.43 11.81
CA ALA A 38 8.89 -7.87 11.93
C ALA A 38 9.73 -6.95 12.83
N LEU A 39 9.48 -5.64 12.80
CA LEU A 39 10.21 -4.66 13.61
C LEU A 39 9.78 -4.64 15.08
N HIS A 40 8.49 -4.86 15.36
CA HIS A 40 7.88 -4.53 16.64
C HIS A 40 7.24 -5.71 17.36
N ALA A 41 7.33 -6.95 16.85
CA ALA A 41 6.79 -8.13 17.51
C ALA A 41 7.67 -8.66 18.66
N ARG A 42 8.97 -8.32 18.69
CA ARG A 42 9.91 -8.84 19.70
C ARG A 42 10.92 -7.79 20.20
N PRO A 43 10.76 -7.27 21.42
CA PRO A 43 9.55 -7.35 22.25
C PRO A 43 8.36 -6.61 21.58
N PRO A 44 7.11 -7.01 21.89
CA PRO A 44 5.92 -6.32 21.40
C PRO A 44 5.92 -4.85 21.84
N SER A 45 5.59 -3.94 20.93
CA SER A 45 5.58 -2.50 21.22
C SER A 45 4.41 -1.79 20.55
N LEU A 46 4.05 -0.60 21.05
CA LEU A 46 2.88 0.17 20.59
C LEU A 46 2.69 0.29 19.07
N PRO A 47 3.74 0.51 18.24
CA PRO A 47 3.55 0.58 16.79
C PRO A 47 2.93 -0.67 16.17
N LEU A 48 3.17 -1.86 16.75
CA LEU A 48 2.57 -3.11 16.30
C LEU A 48 1.05 -3.03 16.37
N PHE A 49 0.51 -2.60 17.50
CA PHE A 49 -0.92 -2.60 17.78
C PHE A 49 -1.66 -1.43 17.13
N ILE A 50 -0.98 -0.30 16.90
CA ILE A 50 -1.58 0.90 16.31
C ILE A 50 -1.63 0.81 14.79
N PHE A 51 -0.54 0.38 14.14
CA PHE A 51 -0.42 0.49 12.69
C PHE A 51 -0.84 -0.79 11.95
N THR A 52 -0.58 -1.97 12.51
CA THR A 52 -0.85 -3.24 11.80
C THR A 52 -2.35 -3.46 11.53
N PRO A 53 -3.27 -3.28 12.49
CA PRO A 53 -4.70 -3.49 12.24
C PRO A 53 -5.30 -2.61 11.13
N PRO A 54 -5.12 -1.27 11.12
CA PRO A 54 -5.71 -0.43 10.08
C PRO A 54 -5.09 -0.67 8.69
N LEU A 55 -3.82 -1.06 8.61
CA LEU A 55 -3.18 -1.41 7.34
C LEU A 55 -3.71 -2.73 6.77
N LEU A 56 -3.88 -3.75 7.60
CA LEU A 56 -4.52 -5.00 7.18
C LEU A 56 -5.99 -4.78 6.80
N PHE A 57 -6.68 -3.90 7.53
CA PHE A 57 -8.05 -3.51 7.20
C PHE A 57 -8.12 -2.78 5.84
N SER A 58 -7.17 -1.90 5.54
CA SER A 58 -7.06 -1.27 4.22
C SER A 58 -6.86 -2.30 3.10
N SER A 59 -5.98 -3.29 3.30
CA SER A 59 -5.84 -4.42 2.36
C SER A 59 -7.15 -5.18 2.17
N TYR A 60 -7.92 -5.40 3.24
CA TYR A 60 -9.22 -6.06 3.17
C TYR A 60 -10.27 -5.24 2.41
N LEU A 61 -10.33 -3.92 2.64
CA LEU A 61 -11.24 -3.02 1.92
C LEU A 61 -10.98 -3.02 0.42
N ASN A 62 -9.70 -3.03 0.03
CA ASN A 62 -9.30 -3.13 -1.36
C ASN A 62 -9.86 -4.42 -2.00
N LEU A 63 -9.62 -5.56 -1.34
CA LEU A 63 -10.14 -6.87 -1.78
C LEU A 63 -11.67 -6.95 -1.75
N SER A 64 -12.32 -6.18 -0.88
CA SER A 64 -13.79 -6.07 -0.80
C SER A 64 -14.39 -5.15 -1.87
N GLY A 65 -13.56 -4.57 -2.73
CA GLY A 65 -14.01 -3.74 -3.84
C GLY A 65 -14.13 -2.25 -3.52
N TYR A 66 -13.44 -1.77 -2.47
CA TYR A 66 -13.33 -0.36 -2.15
C TYR A 66 -11.90 0.16 -2.42
N PRO A 67 -11.38 0.12 -3.66
CA PRO A 67 -10.01 0.51 -3.95
C PRO A 67 -9.74 1.98 -3.60
N THR A 68 -10.63 2.92 -3.93
CA THR A 68 -10.44 4.35 -3.62
C THR A 68 -10.38 4.59 -2.11
N GLY A 69 -11.35 4.08 -1.35
CA GLY A 69 -11.38 4.20 0.11
C GLY A 69 -10.19 3.51 0.78
N SER A 70 -9.79 2.34 0.26
CA SER A 70 -8.60 1.62 0.75
C SER A 70 -7.32 2.42 0.51
N ALA A 71 -7.18 3.06 -0.65
CA ALA A 71 -6.01 3.85 -1.01
C ALA A 71 -5.83 5.06 -0.07
N GLY A 72 -6.94 5.73 0.28
CA GLY A 72 -6.94 6.82 1.26
C GLY A 72 -6.51 6.37 2.65
N LEU A 73 -7.03 5.25 3.14
CA LEU A 73 -6.62 4.66 4.42
C LEU A 73 -5.15 4.23 4.40
N THR A 74 -4.70 3.59 3.31
CA THR A 74 -3.29 3.22 3.11
C THR A 74 -2.40 4.46 3.19
N ALA A 75 -2.80 5.54 2.51
CA ALA A 75 -2.02 6.76 2.46
C ALA A 75 -1.90 7.42 3.83
N ALA A 76 -3.02 7.58 4.54
CA ALA A 76 -3.07 8.18 5.86
C ALA A 76 -2.22 7.41 6.89
N TRP A 77 -2.42 6.09 6.99
CA TRP A 77 -1.72 5.27 7.99
C TRP A 77 -0.26 5.03 7.67
N SER A 78 0.10 4.84 6.39
CA SER A 78 1.49 4.72 5.95
C SER A 78 2.24 6.04 6.14
N GLY A 79 1.62 7.16 5.80
CA GLY A 79 2.17 8.50 6.01
C GLY A 79 2.38 8.79 7.49
N LEU A 80 1.40 8.52 8.35
CA LEU A 80 1.52 8.69 9.79
C LEU A 80 2.67 7.84 10.38
N TYR A 81 2.77 6.57 9.95
CA TYR A 81 3.88 5.71 10.37
C TYR A 81 5.23 6.33 10.00
N VAL A 82 5.39 6.80 8.75
CA VAL A 82 6.61 7.45 8.27
C VAL A 82 6.95 8.69 9.09
N LEU A 83 5.98 9.58 9.33
CA LEU A 83 6.19 10.79 10.12
C LEU A 83 6.72 10.47 11.52
N LEU A 84 6.13 9.50 12.20
CA LEU A 84 6.58 9.09 13.54
C LEU A 84 7.92 8.33 13.50
N ALA A 85 8.14 7.52 12.47
CA ALA A 85 9.38 6.78 12.29
C ALA A 85 10.56 7.72 12.01
N LEU A 86 10.37 8.79 11.23
CA LEU A 86 11.39 9.80 10.95
C LEU A 86 11.70 10.67 12.17
N ARG A 87 10.73 10.91 13.05
CA ARG A 87 10.93 11.67 14.30
C ARG A 87 11.91 10.98 15.27
N ARG A 88 12.05 9.66 15.21
CA ARG A 88 12.93 8.90 16.13
C ARG A 88 14.41 8.99 15.70
N ARG A 89 15.22 9.73 16.48
CA ARG A 89 16.68 9.78 16.34
C ARG A 89 17.30 8.38 16.45
N GLN A 90 18.24 8.04 15.57
CA GLN A 90 18.97 6.76 15.59
C GLN A 90 20.48 6.98 15.54
N PRO A 91 21.25 6.26 16.36
CA PRO A 91 22.70 6.27 16.27
C PRO A 91 23.14 5.73 14.90
N PHE A 92 24.19 6.29 14.31
CA PHE A 92 24.66 5.92 12.97
C PHE A 92 24.94 4.41 12.83
N ARG A 93 25.49 3.78 13.86
CA ARG A 93 25.71 2.32 13.91
C ARG A 93 24.42 1.49 13.80
N GLY A 94 23.30 1.98 14.31
CA GLY A 94 22.02 1.29 14.24
C GLY A 94 21.42 1.26 12.83
N ARG A 95 21.83 2.19 11.95
CA ARG A 95 21.30 2.34 10.59
C ARG A 95 21.77 1.24 9.64
N PHE A 96 22.98 0.72 9.84
CA PHE A 96 23.57 -0.35 9.03
C PHE A 96 23.34 -1.76 9.60
N SER A 97 22.45 -1.90 10.58
CA SER A 97 22.04 -3.21 11.11
C SER A 97 20.90 -3.80 10.26
N VAL A 98 20.67 -5.12 10.36
CA VAL A 98 19.50 -5.78 9.74
C VAL A 98 18.20 -5.10 10.16
N ARG A 99 18.06 -4.73 11.44
CA ARG A 99 16.89 -3.95 11.94
C ARG A 99 16.82 -2.56 11.30
N GLY A 100 17.98 -1.93 11.07
CA GLY A 100 18.09 -0.65 10.37
C GLY A 100 17.62 -0.74 8.92
N VAL A 101 18.00 -1.80 8.20
CA VAL A 101 17.54 -2.06 6.83
C VAL A 101 16.04 -2.28 6.79
N VAL A 102 15.50 -3.18 7.62
CA VAL A 102 14.04 -3.44 7.68
C VAL A 102 13.26 -2.17 7.99
N ARG A 103 13.76 -1.32 8.90
CA ARG A 103 13.16 -0.02 9.19
C ARG A 103 13.24 0.94 8.01
N GLY A 104 14.39 1.01 7.34
CA GLY A 104 14.57 1.82 6.14
C GLY A 104 13.57 1.42 5.05
N THR A 105 13.43 0.11 4.81
CA THR A 105 12.45 -0.45 3.87
C THR A 105 11.02 -0.11 4.30
N ALA A 106 10.68 -0.25 5.59
CA ALA A 106 9.35 0.09 6.09
C ALA A 106 9.02 1.59 5.89
N ILE A 107 9.99 2.48 6.11
CA ILE A 107 9.83 3.91 5.87
C ILE A 107 9.69 4.20 4.36
N GLY A 108 10.55 3.61 3.53
CA GLY A 108 10.51 3.79 2.08
C GLY A 108 9.21 3.30 1.46
N LEU A 109 8.79 2.09 1.83
CA LEU A 109 7.50 1.53 1.43
C LEU A 109 6.34 2.39 1.93
N GLY A 110 6.40 2.88 3.18
CA GLY A 110 5.36 3.76 3.72
C GLY A 110 5.24 5.09 3.00
N ALA A 111 6.37 5.66 2.58
CA ALA A 111 6.38 6.87 1.79
C ALA A 111 5.78 6.62 0.39
N ALA A 112 6.16 5.52 -0.27
CA ALA A 112 5.59 5.12 -1.55
C ALA A 112 4.08 4.88 -1.46
N ASN A 113 3.62 4.17 -0.42
CA ASN A 113 2.21 3.94 -0.14
C ASN A 113 1.45 5.25 0.13
N CYS A 114 2.06 6.18 0.85
CA CYS A 114 1.49 7.51 1.09
C CYS A 114 1.25 8.26 -0.21
N VAL A 115 2.26 8.33 -1.08
CA VAL A 115 2.19 9.06 -2.35
C VAL A 115 1.23 8.38 -3.33
N ALA A 116 1.37 7.07 -3.54
CA ALA A 116 0.54 6.31 -4.48
C ALA A 116 -0.92 6.22 -4.01
N GLY A 117 -1.14 5.90 -2.73
CA GLY A 117 -2.49 5.87 -2.15
C GLY A 117 -3.14 7.25 -2.14
N GLY A 118 -2.36 8.31 -1.88
CA GLY A 118 -2.83 9.69 -1.95
C GLY A 118 -3.21 10.10 -3.37
N TRP A 119 -2.42 9.69 -4.36
CA TRP A 119 -2.72 9.90 -5.78
C TRP A 119 -4.02 9.22 -6.20
N VAL A 120 -4.19 7.94 -5.83
CA VAL A 120 -5.40 7.16 -6.15
C VAL A 120 -6.61 7.70 -5.41
N TYR A 121 -6.47 8.11 -4.15
CA TYR A 121 -7.57 8.71 -3.40
C TYR A 121 -7.99 10.05 -3.99
N ALA A 122 -7.05 10.90 -4.39
CA ALA A 122 -7.34 12.21 -4.97
C ALA A 122 -7.98 12.13 -6.37
N ASN A 123 -7.65 11.11 -7.15
CA ASN A 123 -8.17 10.90 -8.51
C ASN A 123 -9.21 9.77 -8.59
N GLY A 124 -9.64 9.22 -7.46
CA GLY A 124 -10.53 8.06 -7.40
C GLY A 124 -11.99 8.45 -7.52
N ASP A 125 -12.82 7.45 -7.81
CA ASP A 125 -14.26 7.62 -8.02
C ASP A 125 -15.03 6.54 -7.24
N PHE A 126 -15.70 6.98 -6.17
CA PHE A 126 -16.47 6.10 -5.30
C PHE A 126 -17.72 5.52 -5.99
N GLU A 127 -18.32 6.24 -6.93
CA GLU A 127 -19.48 5.73 -7.69
C GLU A 127 -19.05 4.64 -8.65
N LYS A 128 -17.89 4.81 -9.30
CA LYS A 128 -17.29 3.78 -10.16
C LYS A 128 -16.96 2.52 -9.35
N ASP A 129 -16.39 2.68 -8.15
CA ASP A 129 -16.10 1.56 -7.25
C ASP A 129 -17.39 0.83 -6.85
N GLU A 130 -18.47 1.56 -6.58
CA GLU A 130 -19.78 0.99 -6.28
C GLU A 130 -20.36 0.20 -7.45
N LYS A 131 -20.40 0.78 -8.66
CA LYS A 131 -20.85 0.08 -9.87
C LYS A 131 -20.03 -1.21 -10.08
N ALA A 132 -18.71 -1.13 -9.95
CA ALA A 132 -17.82 -2.28 -10.06
C ALA A 132 -17.98 -3.32 -8.93
N ARG A 133 -18.57 -2.97 -7.78
CA ARG A 133 -18.96 -3.95 -6.75
C ARG A 133 -20.27 -4.65 -7.11
N VAL A 134 -21.26 -3.89 -7.58
CA VAL A 134 -22.55 -4.41 -8.03
C VAL A 134 -22.37 -5.36 -9.21
N ASP A 135 -21.61 -4.94 -10.23
CA ASP A 135 -21.33 -5.74 -11.44
C ASP A 135 -20.60 -7.05 -11.11
N ARG A 136 -19.72 -7.03 -10.10
CA ARG A 136 -18.99 -8.23 -9.65
C ARG A 136 -19.90 -9.28 -9.04
N ASN A 137 -21.09 -8.87 -8.56
CA ASN A 137 -22.11 -9.70 -7.95
C ASN A 137 -21.56 -10.80 -7.01
N ARG A 138 -20.58 -10.44 -6.17
CA ARG A 138 -19.75 -11.42 -5.44
C ARG A 138 -20.54 -12.31 -4.47
N TRP A 139 -21.67 -11.80 -4.00
CA TRP A 139 -22.53 -12.43 -3.00
C TRP A 139 -23.98 -12.45 -3.48
N GLY A 140 -24.20 -12.70 -4.77
CA GLY A 140 -25.49 -12.50 -5.45
C GLY A 140 -26.74 -12.79 -4.61
N ASN A 141 -27.74 -11.92 -4.78
CA ASN A 141 -29.09 -12.16 -4.29
C ASN A 141 -29.62 -13.49 -4.81
#